data_AF-A0A239L621-F1
#
_entry.id   AF-A0A239L621-F1
#
_cell.length_a   1.000
_cell.length_b   1.000
_cell.length_c   1.000
_cell.angle_alpha   90.00
_cell.angle_beta   90.00
_cell.angle_gamma   90.00
#
_symmetry.space_group_name_H-M   'P 1'
#
loop_
_entity.id
_entity.type
_entity.pdbx_description
1 polymer ?
#
loop_
_entity_poly.entity_id
_entity_poly.type
_entity_poly.pdbx_seq_one_letter_code
_entity_poly.pdbx_strand_id
1 'polypeptide(L)'
;MKKLAFIAFKKNTKEVYLRKLKDFFYDYNNYFKIEGYSIEEGIKHSIEADLVLLTSVIFIDFVKKYLLPKSEIIYIRDSFQSCLFAMNYKDRNNKCLSG
;
A
#
# COMPACT_ATOMS: atom_id res chain seq x y z
N MET A 1 13.79 0.43 11.78
CA MET A 1 12.91 -0.21 10.77
C MET A 1 11.61 0.59 10.71
N LYS A 2 11.22 1.06 9.52
CA LYS A 2 10.00 1.84 9.28
C LYS A 2 8.81 0.92 8.99
N LYS A 3 7.60 1.30 9.40
CA LYS A 3 6.38 0.53 9.13
C LYS A 3 5.55 1.18 8.02
N LEU A 4 5.27 0.42 6.97
CA LEU A 4 4.44 0.80 5.83
C LEU A 4 3.11 0.02 5.89
N ALA A 5 2.00 0.72 6.09
CA ALA A 5 0.67 0.12 6.01
C ALA A 5 0.09 0.32 4.62
N PHE A 6 -0.34 -0.75 3.97
CA PHE A 6 -1.15 -0.69 2.76
C PHE A 6 -2.62 -0.92 3.13
N ILE A 7 -3.48 0.02 2.76
CA ILE A 7 -4.91 -0.03 3.08
C ILE A 7 -5.72 0.00 1.80
N ALA A 8 -6.49 -1.07 1.59
CA ALA A 8 -7.42 -1.18 0.47
C ALA A 8 -8.86 -1.24 0.97
N PHE A 9 -9.82 -0.96 0.09
CA PHE A 9 -11.23 -1.16 0.44
C PHE A 9 -11.57 -2.65 0.53
N LYS A 10 -11.33 -3.42 -0.56
CA LYS A 10 -11.65 -4.85 -0.65
C LYS A 10 -10.51 -5.74 -0.15
N LYS A 11 -10.86 -6.87 0.46
CA LYS A 11 -9.91 -7.91 0.90
C LYS A 11 -9.05 -8.44 -0.25
N ASN A 12 -9.65 -8.77 -1.38
CA ASN A 12 -8.91 -9.30 -2.53
C ASN A 12 -7.90 -8.29 -3.08
N THR A 13 -8.27 -7.00 -3.14
CA THR A 13 -7.36 -5.93 -3.54
C THR A 13 -6.19 -5.80 -2.57
N LYS A 14 -6.45 -5.86 -1.26
CA LYS A 14 -5.42 -5.90 -0.21
C LYS A 14 -4.40 -7.00 -0.50
N GLU A 15 -4.86 -8.25 -0.69
CA GLU A 15 -3.99 -9.42 -0.84
C GLU A 15 -3.12 -9.33 -2.10
N VAL A 16 -3.71 -8.98 -3.25
CA VAL A 16 -2.99 -8.87 -4.52
C VAL A 16 -1.90 -7.79 -4.45
N TYR A 17 -2.24 -6.61 -3.96
CA TYR A 17 -1.30 -5.49 -3.90
C TYR A 17 -0.25 -5.67 -2.81
N LEU A 18 -0.61 -6.24 -1.67
CA LEU A 18 0.34 -6.52 -0.60
C LEU A 18 1.45 -7.46 -1.08
N ARG A 19 1.11 -8.51 -1.84
CA ARG A 19 2.10 -9.39 -2.45
C ARG A 19 3.04 -8.61 -3.37
N LYS A 20 2.47 -7.81 -4.28
CA LYS A 20 3.27 -7.01 -5.23
C LYS A 20 4.14 -5.96 -4.55
N LEU A 21 3.67 -5.31 -3.49
CA LEU A 21 4.44 -4.34 -2.72
C LEU A 21 5.60 -5.04 -2.00
N LYS A 22 5.38 -6.23 -1.44
CA LYS A 22 6.44 -7.03 -0.84
C LYS A 22 7.49 -7.44 -1.87
N ASP A 23 7.07 -7.82 -3.08
CA ASP A 23 7.98 -8.14 -4.18
C ASP A 23 8.75 -6.89 -4.65
N PHE A 24 8.08 -5.75 -4.80
CA PHE A 24 8.70 -4.47 -5.20
C PHE A 24 9.74 -3.97 -4.20
N PHE A 25 9.46 -4.11 -2.90
CA PHE A 25 10.35 -3.70 -1.82
C PHE A 25 11.22 -4.85 -1.29
N TYR A 26 11.36 -5.95 -2.02
CA TYR A 26 12.05 -7.15 -1.55
C TYR A 26 13.49 -6.83 -1.09
N ASP A 27 14.24 -6.07 -1.90
CA ASP A 27 15.61 -5.65 -1.60
C ASP A 27 15.70 -4.67 -0.43
N TYR A 28 14.57 -4.09 0.00
CA TYR A 28 14.46 -3.13 1.09
C TYR A 28 13.78 -3.70 2.34
N ASN A 29 13.61 -5.03 2.44
CA ASN A 29 12.95 -5.71 3.55
C ASN A 29 13.58 -5.43 4.94
N ASN A 30 14.86 -5.09 4.98
CA ASN A 30 15.58 -4.70 6.21
C ASN A 30 15.23 -3.28 6.68
N TYR A 31 14.68 -2.45 5.80
CA TYR A 31 14.33 -1.06 6.07
C TYR A 31 12.84 -0.89 6.35
N PHE A 32 11.99 -1.67 5.67
CA PHE A 32 10.54 -1.56 5.74
C PHE A 32 9.86 -2.85 6.19
N LYS A 33 8.96 -2.73 7.18
CA LYS A 33 7.96 -3.75 7.47
C LYS A 33 6.65 -3.36 6.77
N ILE A 34 6.16 -4.21 5.87
CA ILE A 34 4.92 -3.95 5.11
C ILE A 34 3.77 -4.79 5.66
N GLU A 35 2.70 -4.12 6.09
CA GLU A 35 1.47 -4.72 6.60
C GLU A 35 0.27 -4.29 5.76
N GLY A 36 -0.72 -5.16 5.62
CA GLY A 36 -1.89 -4.92 4.76
C GLY A 36 -3.20 -4.99 5.54
N TYR A 37 -4.10 -4.04 5.27
CA TYR A 37 -5.41 -3.93 5.89
C TYR A 37 -6.49 -3.78 4.82
N SER A 38 -7.70 -4.25 5.12
CA SER A 38 -8.87 -3.92 4.31
C SER A 38 -9.99 -3.32 5.15
N ILE A 39 -10.70 -2.36 4.57
CA ILE A 39 -11.87 -1.75 5.20
C ILE A 39 -13.02 -2.77 5.28
N GLU A 40 -13.17 -3.61 4.25
CA GLU A 40 -14.17 -4.68 4.18
C GLU A 40 -14.04 -5.72 5.31
N GLU A 41 -12.82 -6.06 5.74
CA GLU A 41 -12.59 -6.95 6.88
C GLU A 41 -12.80 -6.26 8.24
N GLY A 42 -12.89 -4.92 8.24
CA GLY A 42 -12.99 -4.10 9.44
C GLY A 42 -11.65 -3.90 10.14
N ILE A 43 -11.32 -2.64 10.45
CA ILE A 43 -10.13 -2.30 11.25
C ILE A 43 -10.56 -2.18 12.71
N LYS A 44 -10.01 -3.01 13.59
CA LYS A 44 -10.40 -3.11 15.01
C LYS A 44 -9.37 -2.53 15.98
N HIS A 45 -8.22 -2.10 15.49
CA HIS A 45 -7.10 -1.65 16.30
C HIS A 45 -6.40 -0.45 15.64
N SER A 46 -5.61 0.27 16.43
CA SER A 46 -4.76 1.33 15.91
C SER A 46 -3.65 0.75 15.05
N ILE A 47 -3.49 1.29 13.85
CA ILE A 47 -2.45 0.95 12.89
C ILE A 47 -1.21 1.78 13.21
N GLU A 48 -0.18 1.12 13.73
CA GLU A 48 1.12 1.71 13.95
C GLU A 48 1.92 1.74 12.66
N ALA A 49 1.77 2.80 11.85
CA ALA A 49 2.53 2.97 10.63
C ALA A 49 3.22 4.34 10.60
N ASP A 50 4.45 4.38 10.07
CA ASP A 50 5.11 5.64 9.73
C ASP A 50 4.54 6.17 8.40
N LEU A 51 4.30 5.27 7.44
CA LEU A 51 3.80 5.56 6.10
C LEU A 51 2.55 4.72 5.80
N VAL A 52 1.55 5.34 5.16
CA VAL A 52 0.28 4.69 4.82
C VAL A 52 0.00 4.85 3.34
N LEU A 53 -0.01 3.75 2.60
CA LEU A 53 -0.44 3.71 1.21
C LEU A 53 -1.94 3.44 1.14
N LEU A 54 -2.68 4.40 0.59
CA LEU A 54 -4.14 4.31 0.44
C LEU A 54 -4.52 4.24 -1.05
N THR A 55 -5.41 3.31 -1.38
CA THR A 55 -5.87 3.11 -2.77
C THR A 55 -6.87 4.17 -3.24
N SER A 56 -7.50 4.92 -2.33
CA SER A 56 -8.47 5.95 -2.69
C SER A 56 -8.58 7.03 -1.62
N VAL A 57 -8.56 8.29 -2.05
CA VAL A 57 -8.71 9.48 -1.19
C VAL A 57 -10.03 9.50 -0.42
N ILE A 58 -11.08 8.86 -0.95
CA ILE A 58 -12.45 8.91 -0.39
C ILE A 58 -12.51 8.31 1.02
N PHE A 59 -11.60 7.38 1.34
CA PHE A 59 -11.60 6.70 2.64
C PHE A 59 -10.66 7.34 3.67
N ILE A 60 -10.08 8.51 3.39
CA ILE A 60 -9.09 9.12 4.30
C ILE A 60 -9.66 9.38 5.70
N ASP A 61 -10.85 9.95 5.80
CA ASP A 61 -11.44 10.32 7.09
C ASP A 61 -11.84 9.09 7.90
N PHE A 62 -12.18 7.99 7.22
CA PHE A 62 -12.39 6.70 7.87
C PHE A 62 -11.06 6.16 8.41
N VAL A 63 -10.03 6.11 7.57
CA VAL A 63 -8.74 5.51 7.90
C VAL A 63 -8.01 6.29 9.00
N LYS A 64 -8.04 7.62 8.98
CA LYS A 64 -7.39 8.48 9.98
C LYS A 64 -7.78 8.16 11.42
N LYS A 65 -8.99 7.65 11.66
CA LYS A 65 -9.46 7.23 12.99
C LYS A 65 -8.64 6.09 13.59
N TYR A 66 -7.97 5.32 12.74
CA TYR A 66 -7.17 4.16 13.12
C TYR A 66 -5.67 4.45 13.05
N LEU A 67 -5.24 5.61 12.54
CA LEU A 67 -3.83 5.94 12.40
C LEU A 67 -3.30 6.70 13.62
N LEU A 68 -1.98 6.59 13.85
CA LEU A 68 -1.32 7.48 14.78
C LEU A 68 -1.22 8.90 14.20
N PRO A 69 -1.22 9.97 15.02
CA PRO A 69 -1.10 11.34 14.54
C PRO A 69 0.14 11.62 13.69
N LYS A 70 1.21 10.83 13.88
CA LYS A 70 2.48 10.94 13.16
C LYS A 70 2.50 10.22 11.80
N SER A 71 1.45 9.48 11.45
CA SER A 71 1.42 8.68 10.22
C SER A 71 1.27 9.59 9.00
N GLU A 72 2.14 9.41 8.02
CA GLU A 72 2.06 10.12 6.74
C GLU A 72 1.27 9.28 5.72
N ILE A 73 0.26 9.90 5.08
CA ILE A 73 -0.59 9.22 4.10
C ILE A 73 -0.10 9.56 2.69
N ILE A 74 0.23 8.53 1.93
CA ILE A 74 0.62 8.59 0.53
C ILE A 74 -0.48 7.95 -0.30
N TYR A 75 -0.94 8.65 -1.32
CA TYR A 75 -1.92 8.13 -2.26
C TYR A 75 -1.23 7.46 -3.44
N ILE A 76 -1.67 6.25 -3.76
CA ILE A 76 -1.26 5.59 -4.99
C ILE A 76 -1.95 6.31 -6.15
N ARG A 77 -1.20 7.06 -6.97
CA ARG A 77 -1.69 7.60 -8.24
C ARG A 77 -1.86 6.50 -9.28
N ASP A 78 -2.73 6.72 -10.26
CA ASP A 78 -3.03 5.78 -11.35
C ASP A 78 -1.80 5.25 -12.10
N SER A 79 -0.73 6.04 -12.19
CA SER A 79 0.54 5.62 -12.79
C SER A 79 1.25 4.54 -11.97
N PHE A 80 1.24 4.65 -10.64
CA PHE A 80 1.80 3.64 -9.74
C PHE A 80 0.91 2.39 -9.70
N GLN A 81 -0.41 2.57 -9.79
CA GLN A 81 -1.38 1.48 -9.92
C GLN A 81 -1.16 0.70 -11.21
N SER A 82 -1.00 1.40 -12.34
CA SER A 82 -0.68 0.82 -13.66
C SER A 82 0.66 0.09 -13.65
N CYS A 83 1.69 0.64 -12.99
CA CYS A 83 2.99 -0.01 -12.80
C CYS A 83 2.87 -1.32 -11.99
N LEU A 84 2.18 -1.28 -10.85
CA LEU A 84 1.88 -2.48 -10.06
C LEU A 84 1.08 -3.51 -10.86
N PHE A 85 0.12 -3.09 -11.69
CA PHE A 85 -0.59 -3.99 -12.60
C PHE A 85 0.32 -4.56 -13.69
N ALA A 86 1.20 -3.75 -14.28
CA ALA A 86 2.15 -4.15 -15.31
C ALA A 86 3.17 -5.17 -14.81
N MET A 87 3.51 -5.19 -13.51
CA MET A 87 4.33 -6.26 -12.93
C MET A 87 3.71 -7.68 -13.04
N ASN A 88 2.41 -7.81 -13.36
CA ASN A 88 1.82 -9.12 -13.70
C ASN A 88 2.14 -9.57 -15.13
N TYR A 89 2.52 -8.65 -16.02
CA TYR A 89 2.91 -8.92 -17.41
C TYR A 89 4.43 -8.98 -17.46
N LYS A 90 4.99 -10.20 -17.38
CA LYS A 90 6.39 -10.56 -17.63
C LYS A 90 7.25 -9.45 -18.27
N ASP A 91 7.81 -8.55 -17.47
CA ASP A 91 8.99 -7.80 -17.86
C ASP A 91 9.62 -7.15 -16.62
N ARG A 92 10.78 -7.68 -16.20
CA ARG A 92 11.61 -7.05 -15.17
C ARG A 92 12.30 -5.78 -15.68
N ASN A 93 12.04 -5.37 -16.92
CA ASN A 93 12.69 -4.26 -17.58
C ASN A 93 11.71 -3.12 -17.89
N ASN A 94 11.70 -2.12 -17.00
CA ASN A 94 11.52 -0.70 -17.32
C ASN A 94 10.32 -0.27 -18.18
N LYS A 95 9.08 -0.33 -17.67
CA LYS A 95 7.96 0.46 -18.24
C LYS A 95 7.12 1.22 -17.21
N CYS A 96 7.72 1.64 -16.11
CA CYS A 96 7.06 2.54 -15.15
C CYS A 96 7.52 4.00 -15.24
N LEU A 97 8.38 4.34 -16.23
CA LEU A 97 8.97 5.68 -16.40
C LEU A 97 8.79 6.28 -17.81
N SER A 98 7.86 5.80 -18.61
CA SER A 98 7.48 6.49 -19.86
C SER A 98 6.18 7.24 -19.61
N GLY A 99 6.32 8.55 -19.38
CA GLY A 99 5.22 9.51 -19.36
C GLY A 99 4.56 9.70 -20.71
#